data_AF-A0A822B528-F1
#
_entry.id   AF-A0A822B528-F1
#
_cell.length_a   1.000
_cell.length_b   1.000
_cell.length_c   1.000
_cell.angle_alpha   90.00
_cell.angle_beta   90.00
_cell.angle_gamma   90.00
#
_symmetry.space_group_name_H-M   'P 1'
#
loop_
_entity.id
_entity.type
_entity.pdbx_description
1 polymer ?
#
loop_
_entity_poly.entity_id
_entity_poly.type
_entity_poly.pdbx_seq_one_letter_code
_entity_poly.pdbx_strand_id
1 'polypeptide(L)'
;MSGRQRSHCFCVTINHVEWNKSCLGEFLTSGDLVKRLAIGEEKYSPPLDPDTGMVDDSVAVGRHHHCFIDFIDKYFLVEVQDIINNFLGDELYSIDIQVCKSPKAWLIYLSKEDRSPFLYNVRVSELSLFARCWYHPRTKYRTIRHVDKVDEFICSLGQNARFALGIIEQHIKDPRSQEANRRRVYEPNINCKITRDILGVLNDGINHLYLVGAPGC
;
A
#
# COMPACT_ATOMS: atom_id res chain seq x y z
N MET A 1 -37.24 -21.71 3.13
CA MET A 1 -36.45 -21.84 4.36
C MET A 1 -34.95 -21.93 4.04
N SER A 2 -34.32 -20.84 3.58
CA SER A 2 -32.88 -20.82 3.25
C SER A 2 -31.99 -20.32 4.41
N GLY A 3 -32.52 -20.36 5.63
CA GLY A 3 -31.88 -19.77 6.80
C GLY A 3 -30.76 -20.62 7.36
N ARG A 4 -29.59 -19.99 7.53
CA ARG A 4 -28.46 -20.42 8.37
C ARG A 4 -27.65 -21.60 7.83
N GLN A 5 -26.93 -21.39 6.72
CA GLN A 5 -25.80 -22.25 6.37
C GLN A 5 -24.53 -21.71 7.05
N ARG A 6 -23.83 -22.57 7.79
CA ARG A 6 -22.50 -22.22 8.31
C ARG A 6 -21.46 -22.26 7.20
N SER A 7 -20.53 -21.32 7.21
CA SER A 7 -19.40 -21.25 6.27
C SER A 7 -18.09 -21.14 7.03
N HIS A 8 -16.99 -21.56 6.42
CA HIS A 8 -15.64 -21.21 6.89
C HIS A 8 -15.19 -19.86 6.34
N CYS A 9 -15.78 -19.43 5.22
CA CYS A 9 -15.22 -18.37 4.40
C CYS A 9 -16.21 -17.20 4.25
N PHE A 10 -15.73 -15.99 4.55
CA PHE A 10 -16.52 -14.77 4.62
C PHE A 10 -15.80 -13.57 3.98
N CYS A 11 -16.61 -12.66 3.47
CA CYS A 11 -16.22 -11.34 3.03
C CYS A 11 -16.82 -10.32 4.01
N VAL A 12 -16.01 -9.42 4.54
CA VAL A 12 -16.46 -8.34 5.41
C VAL A 12 -16.08 -7.01 4.79
N THR A 13 -16.99 -6.04 4.81
CA THR A 13 -16.70 -4.64 4.48
C THR A 13 -17.02 -3.79 5.68
N ILE A 14 -16.04 -3.02 6.15
CA ILE A 14 -16.21 -2.04 7.23
C ILE A 14 -16.04 -0.65 6.63
N ASN A 15 -17.06 0.19 6.77
CA ASN A 15 -17.09 1.53 6.17
C ASN A 15 -16.57 2.59 7.12
N HIS A 16 -16.01 3.67 6.55
CA HIS A 16 -15.56 4.87 7.29
C HIS A 16 -14.51 4.57 8.37
N VAL A 17 -13.51 3.77 8.03
CA VAL A 17 -12.46 3.37 8.96
C VAL A 17 -11.33 4.41 9.00
N GLU A 18 -10.93 4.79 10.23
CA GLU A 18 -9.81 5.72 10.47
C GLU A 18 -8.54 5.02 10.96
N TRP A 19 -8.68 3.83 11.55
CA TRP A 19 -7.59 3.03 12.09
C TRP A 19 -6.88 2.19 11.01
N ASN A 20 -5.71 1.63 11.35
CA ASN A 20 -4.91 0.84 10.41
C ASN A 20 -5.45 -0.60 10.32
N LYS A 21 -5.69 -1.12 9.11
CA LYS A 21 -6.09 -2.53 8.88
C LYS A 21 -5.29 -3.59 9.65
N SER A 22 -4.03 -3.30 10.00
CA SER A 22 -3.19 -4.19 10.81
C SER A 22 -3.76 -4.42 12.21
N CYS A 23 -4.48 -3.46 12.79
CA CYS A 23 -5.13 -3.62 14.10
C CYS A 23 -6.16 -4.77 14.09
N LEU A 24 -7.05 -4.79 13.09
CA LEU A 24 -8.01 -5.88 12.91
C LEU A 24 -7.30 -7.18 12.50
N GLY A 25 -6.25 -7.07 11.69
CA GLY A 25 -5.41 -8.20 11.28
C GLY A 25 -4.80 -8.95 12.46
N GLU A 26 -4.16 -8.22 13.37
CA GLU A 26 -3.56 -8.75 14.60
C GLU A 26 -4.62 -9.32 15.54
N PHE A 27 -5.72 -8.61 15.75
CA PHE A 27 -6.85 -9.11 16.57
C PHE A 27 -7.35 -10.47 16.07
N LEU A 28 -7.70 -10.59 14.79
CA LEU A 28 -8.26 -11.82 14.22
C LEU A 28 -7.26 -12.99 14.17
N THR A 29 -5.96 -12.69 14.08
CA THR A 29 -4.92 -13.74 14.00
C THR A 29 -4.38 -14.14 15.37
N SER A 30 -4.60 -13.34 16.42
CA SER A 30 -4.13 -13.63 17.78
C SER A 30 -4.77 -14.85 18.45
N GLY A 31 -5.99 -15.22 18.04
CA GLY A 31 -6.77 -16.28 18.68
C GLY A 31 -6.72 -17.64 17.98
N ASP A 32 -5.84 -17.84 17.00
CA ASP A 32 -5.80 -19.04 16.14
C ASP A 32 -7.15 -19.41 15.50
N LEU A 33 -8.07 -18.44 15.36
CA LEU A 33 -9.40 -18.66 14.80
C LEU A 33 -9.37 -18.73 13.26
N VAL A 34 -8.37 -18.10 12.66
CA VAL A 34 -8.31 -17.82 11.23
C VAL A 34 -7.23 -18.66 10.57
N LYS A 35 -7.62 -19.42 9.55
CA LYS A 35 -6.71 -20.18 8.70
C LYS A 35 -6.00 -19.26 7.70
N ARG A 36 -6.74 -18.33 7.08
CA ARG A 36 -6.23 -17.34 6.11
C ARG A 36 -6.96 -16.02 6.27
N LEU A 37 -6.23 -14.92 6.24
CA LEU A 37 -6.77 -13.56 6.33
C LEU A 37 -6.14 -12.68 5.26
N ALA A 38 -6.96 -11.86 4.61
CA ALA A 38 -6.46 -10.70 3.88
C ALA A 38 -7.35 -9.50 4.16
N ILE A 39 -6.75 -8.33 4.40
CA ILE A 39 -7.49 -7.07 4.60
C ILE A 39 -6.90 -6.03 3.64
N GLY A 40 -7.74 -5.55 2.74
CA GLY A 40 -7.43 -4.47 1.81
C GLY A 40 -8.08 -3.16 2.23
N GLU A 41 -7.42 -2.05 1.92
CA GLU A 41 -7.93 -0.70 2.09
C GLU A 41 -8.37 -0.13 0.73
N GLU A 42 -9.63 0.30 0.64
CA GLU A 42 -10.17 1.03 -0.50
C GLU A 42 -10.47 2.47 -0.06
N LYS A 43 -9.92 3.45 -0.76
CA LYS A 43 -10.27 4.85 -0.53
C LYS A 43 -11.58 5.11 -1.24
N TYR A 44 -12.60 5.63 -0.55
CA TYR A 44 -13.71 6.20 -1.28
C TYR A 44 -13.41 7.65 -1.60
N SER A 45 -13.59 7.98 -2.88
CA SER A 45 -13.74 9.37 -3.29
C SER A 45 -15.14 9.82 -2.87
N PRO A 46 -15.30 11.03 -2.32
CA PRO A 46 -16.62 11.62 -2.16
C PRO A 46 -17.44 11.51 -3.45
N PRO A 47 -18.77 11.37 -3.35
CA PRO A 47 -19.61 11.46 -4.53
C PRO A 47 -19.34 12.79 -5.26
N LEU A 48 -19.49 12.78 -6.57
CA LEU A 48 -19.56 14.03 -7.32
C LEU A 48 -20.87 14.71 -6.92
N ASP A 49 -20.80 15.98 -6.58
CA ASP A 49 -21.97 16.83 -6.44
C ASP A 49 -22.76 16.79 -7.77
N PRO A 50 -24.04 16.39 -7.75
CA PRO A 50 -24.84 16.23 -8.96
C PRO A 50 -25.09 17.55 -9.70
N ASP A 51 -25.01 18.70 -9.03
CA ASP A 51 -25.28 20.02 -9.58
C ASP A 51 -24.00 20.67 -10.14
N THR A 52 -22.85 20.46 -9.48
CA THR A 52 -21.58 21.07 -9.90
C THR A 52 -20.66 20.13 -10.65
N GLY A 53 -20.88 18.81 -10.54
CA GLY A 53 -20.00 17.77 -11.09
C GLY A 53 -18.62 17.72 -10.44
N MET A 54 -18.40 18.51 -9.38
CA MET A 54 -17.15 18.57 -8.63
C MET A 54 -17.19 17.57 -7.48
N VAL A 55 -16.01 17.18 -6.98
CA VAL A 55 -15.93 16.33 -5.78
C VAL A 55 -16.54 17.11 -4.62
N ASP A 56 -17.52 16.51 -3.95
CA ASP A 56 -18.10 17.11 -2.74
C ASP A 56 -17.11 16.98 -1.58
N ASP A 57 -16.26 17.99 -1.42
CA ASP A 57 -15.26 18.08 -0.35
C ASP A 57 -15.90 18.15 1.06
N SER A 58 -17.23 18.32 1.18
CA SER A 58 -17.95 18.30 2.46
C SER A 58 -18.15 16.88 3.01
N VAL A 59 -18.10 15.86 2.14
CA VAL A 59 -18.11 14.46 2.57
C VAL A 59 -16.67 14.06 2.87
N ALA A 60 -16.39 13.79 4.15
CA ALA A 60 -15.06 13.41 4.61
C ALA A 60 -14.46 12.31 3.72
N VAL A 61 -13.22 12.48 3.26
CA VAL A 61 -12.48 11.40 2.57
C VAL A 61 -12.23 10.29 3.58
N GLY A 62 -12.86 9.14 3.39
CA GLY A 62 -12.71 8.00 4.28
C GLY A 62 -12.15 6.76 3.59
N ARG A 63 -12.01 5.70 4.36
CA ARG A 63 -11.47 4.41 3.90
C ARG A 63 -12.45 3.29 4.24
N HIS A 64 -12.55 2.34 3.33
CA HIS A 64 -13.22 1.07 3.57
C HIS A 64 -12.17 0.00 3.80
N HIS A 65 -12.41 -0.89 4.76
CA HIS A 65 -11.64 -2.11 4.90
C HIS A 65 -12.44 -3.28 4.34
N HIS A 66 -11.92 -3.91 3.30
CA HIS A 66 -12.44 -5.15 2.74
C HIS A 66 -11.61 -6.33 3.23
N CYS A 67 -12.26 -7.23 3.96
CA CYS A 67 -11.62 -8.39 4.57
C CYS A 67 -12.07 -9.67 3.86
N PHE A 68 -11.12 -10.54 3.59
CA PHE A 68 -11.29 -11.96 3.30
C PHE A 68 -10.93 -12.73 4.55
N ILE A 69 -11.87 -13.49 5.11
CA ILE A 69 -11.63 -14.31 6.32
C ILE A 69 -11.97 -15.76 6.01
N ASP A 70 -10.99 -16.65 6.16
CA ASP A 70 -11.14 -18.10 6.11
C ASP A 70 -10.84 -18.67 7.49
N PHE A 71 -11.88 -19.02 8.23
CA PHE A 71 -11.80 -19.55 9.59
C PHE A 71 -11.41 -21.03 9.59
N ILE A 72 -10.82 -21.49 10.69
CA ILE A 72 -10.57 -22.91 10.92
C ILE A 72 -11.90 -23.67 11.02
N ASP A 73 -12.86 -23.13 11.77
CA ASP A 73 -14.19 -23.70 12.00
C ASP A 73 -15.29 -23.00 11.19
N LYS A 74 -16.48 -23.61 11.15
CA LYS A 74 -17.65 -23.03 10.47
C LYS A 74 -18.45 -22.14 11.41
N TYR A 75 -18.74 -20.93 10.96
CA TYR A 75 -19.54 -19.95 11.68
C TYR A 75 -20.82 -19.59 10.92
N PHE A 76 -21.79 -19.03 11.63
CA PHE A 76 -22.90 -18.27 11.06
C PHE A 76 -22.50 -16.81 10.84
N LEU A 77 -23.19 -16.11 9.93
CA LEU A 77 -22.96 -14.68 9.70
C LEU A 77 -23.05 -13.84 10.98
N VAL A 78 -24.01 -14.13 11.85
CA VAL A 78 -24.20 -13.42 13.13
C VAL A 78 -23.00 -13.62 14.05
N GLU A 79 -22.44 -14.83 14.13
CA GLU A 79 -21.26 -15.10 14.96
C GLU A 79 -20.04 -14.35 14.44
N VAL A 80 -19.87 -14.25 13.11
CA VAL A 80 -18.81 -13.43 12.51
C VAL A 80 -19.05 -11.95 12.80
N GLN A 81 -20.30 -11.48 12.76
CA GLN A 81 -20.65 -10.11 13.11
C GLN A 81 -20.30 -9.79 14.57
N ASP A 82 -20.61 -10.69 15.50
CA ASP A 82 -20.28 -10.54 16.92
C ASP A 82 -18.76 -10.45 17.14
N ILE A 83 -17.97 -11.25 16.43
CA ILE A 83 -16.49 -11.19 16.49
C ILE A 83 -15.98 -9.81 16.03
N ILE A 84 -16.50 -9.29 14.92
CA ILE A 84 -16.10 -7.97 14.40
C ILE A 84 -16.55 -6.85 15.34
N ASN A 85 -17.77 -6.92 15.86
CA ASN A 85 -18.28 -5.93 16.81
C ASN A 85 -17.46 -5.92 18.12
N ASN A 86 -17.01 -7.07 18.61
CA ASN A 86 -16.13 -7.14 19.77
C ASN A 86 -14.80 -6.39 19.56
N PHE A 87 -14.24 -6.43 18.34
CA PHE A 87 -13.07 -5.62 18.00
C PHE A 87 -13.38 -4.12 17.96
N LEU A 88 -14.51 -3.74 17.36
CA LEU A 88 -14.89 -2.34 17.17
C LEU A 88 -15.37 -1.65 18.46
N GLY A 89 -15.78 -2.44 19.47
CA GLY A 89 -16.29 -1.91 20.73
C GLY A 89 -17.65 -1.23 20.57
N ASP A 90 -17.86 -0.13 21.30
CA ASP A 90 -19.14 0.60 21.33
C ASP A 90 -19.35 1.55 20.12
N GLU A 91 -18.44 1.54 19.14
CA GLU A 91 -18.50 2.41 17.98
C GLU A 91 -19.48 1.88 16.90
N LEU A 92 -20.32 2.78 16.38
CA LEU A 92 -21.29 2.46 15.33
C LEU A 92 -20.64 2.51 13.95
N TYR A 93 -20.12 1.37 13.50
CA TYR A 93 -19.67 1.19 12.11
C TYR A 93 -20.76 0.59 11.23
N SER A 94 -20.80 1.01 9.96
CA SER A 94 -21.56 0.30 8.94
C SER A 94 -20.75 -0.90 8.45
N ILE A 95 -21.26 -2.10 8.71
CA ILE A 95 -20.59 -3.38 8.41
C ILE A 95 -21.49 -4.21 7.50
N ASP A 96 -20.93 -4.70 6.39
CA ASP A 96 -21.55 -5.70 5.54
C ASP A 96 -20.77 -7.02 5.63
N ILE A 97 -21.47 -8.12 5.88
CA ILE A 97 -20.87 -9.45 6.02
C ILE A 97 -21.60 -10.42 5.11
N GLN A 98 -20.83 -11.11 4.28
CA GLN A 98 -21.35 -12.07 3.31
C GLN A 98 -20.53 -13.36 3.33
N VAL A 99 -21.18 -14.47 3.00
CA VAL A 99 -20.45 -15.73 2.75
C VAL A 99 -19.62 -15.57 1.48
N CYS A 100 -18.32 -15.89 1.55
CA CYS A 100 -17.43 -15.76 0.41
C CYS A 100 -17.72 -16.86 -0.62
N LYS A 101 -18.21 -16.46 -1.80
CA LYS A 101 -18.49 -17.40 -2.90
C LYS A 101 -17.25 -17.75 -3.73
N SER A 102 -16.30 -16.82 -3.83
CA SER A 102 -15.09 -16.98 -4.63
C SER A 102 -13.90 -16.33 -3.92
N PRO A 103 -13.15 -17.10 -3.12
CA PRO A 103 -11.96 -16.62 -2.42
C PRO A 103 -10.95 -15.93 -3.34
N LYS A 104 -10.69 -16.53 -4.51
CA LYS A 104 -9.73 -15.99 -5.48
C LYS A 104 -10.15 -14.63 -6.03
N ALA A 105 -11.44 -14.47 -6.37
CA ALA A 105 -11.93 -13.18 -6.87
C ALA A 105 -11.87 -12.11 -5.78
N TRP A 106 -12.17 -12.46 -4.54
CA TRP A 106 -12.15 -11.51 -3.42
C TRP A 106 -10.74 -11.06 -3.06
N LEU A 107 -9.77 -11.99 -3.05
CA LEU A 107 -8.35 -11.67 -2.86
C LEU A 107 -7.81 -10.73 -3.95
N ILE A 108 -8.26 -10.89 -5.20
CA ILE A 108 -7.94 -9.95 -6.29
C ILE A 108 -8.63 -8.60 -6.07
N TYR A 109 -9.91 -8.60 -5.69
CA TYR A 109 -10.69 -7.38 -5.44
C TYR A 109 -10.06 -6.51 -4.34
N LEU A 110 -9.79 -7.08 -3.16
CA LEU A 110 -9.24 -6.30 -2.03
C LEU A 110 -7.84 -5.73 -2.30
N SER A 111 -7.11 -6.32 -3.24
CA SER A 111 -5.75 -5.91 -3.60
C SER A 111 -5.68 -5.14 -4.93
N LYS A 112 -6.82 -4.75 -5.51
CA LYS A 112 -6.87 -4.00 -6.78
C LYS A 112 -6.24 -2.62 -6.66
N GLU A 113 -6.47 -1.96 -5.52
CA GLU A 113 -6.05 -0.58 -5.24
C GLU A 113 -5.16 -0.47 -3.99
N ASP A 114 -5.23 -1.44 -3.08
CA ASP A 114 -4.33 -1.49 -1.92
C ASP A 114 -2.96 -2.06 -2.32
N ARG A 115 -1.93 -1.23 -2.13
CA ARG A 115 -0.52 -1.57 -2.41
C ARG A 115 0.08 -2.50 -1.35
N SER A 116 -0.50 -2.55 -0.17
CA SER A 116 0.02 -3.32 0.96
C SER A 116 -1.11 -3.84 1.84
N PRO A 117 -1.97 -4.74 1.32
CA PRO A 117 -2.97 -5.42 2.13
C PRO A 117 -2.30 -6.16 3.28
N PHE A 118 -3.00 -6.27 4.42
CA PHE A 118 -2.60 -7.18 5.50
C PHE A 118 -2.82 -8.61 5.02
N LEU A 119 -1.85 -9.50 5.19
CA LEU A 119 -1.91 -10.88 4.70
C LEU A 119 -1.47 -11.84 5.81
N TYR A 120 -2.28 -12.85 6.09
CA TYR A 120 -1.94 -13.98 6.96
C TYR A 120 -2.26 -15.28 6.23
N ASN A 121 -1.25 -16.13 6.01
CA ASN A 121 -1.39 -17.39 5.27
C ASN A 121 -2.05 -17.26 3.87
N VAL A 122 -1.90 -16.09 3.23
CA VAL A 122 -2.31 -15.82 1.84
C VAL A 122 -1.06 -15.62 1.00
N ARG A 123 -0.96 -16.31 -0.15
CA ARG A 123 0.20 -16.17 -1.03
C ARG A 123 0.06 -14.93 -1.89
N VAL A 124 1.16 -14.20 -2.09
CA VAL A 124 1.21 -13.03 -2.97
C VAL A 124 0.73 -13.36 -4.40
N SER A 125 0.96 -14.59 -4.87
CA SER A 125 0.49 -15.07 -6.18
C SER A 125 -1.03 -15.08 -6.36
N GLU A 126 -1.80 -15.02 -5.27
CA GLU A 126 -3.27 -15.01 -5.26
C GLU A 126 -3.87 -13.61 -5.36
N LEU A 127 -3.03 -12.57 -5.21
CA LEU A 127 -3.45 -11.17 -5.26
C LEU A 127 -3.61 -10.68 -6.70
N SER A 128 -4.14 -9.46 -6.83
CA SER A 128 -4.21 -8.74 -8.08
C SER A 128 -2.84 -8.61 -8.74
N LEU A 129 -2.82 -8.46 -10.07
CA LEU A 129 -1.57 -8.20 -10.78
C LEU A 129 -0.89 -6.92 -10.25
N PHE A 130 -1.67 -5.89 -9.92
CA PHE A 130 -1.16 -4.64 -9.35
C PHE A 130 -0.38 -4.89 -8.06
N ALA A 131 -0.99 -5.57 -7.07
CA ALA A 131 -0.34 -5.87 -5.81
C ALA A 131 0.88 -6.78 -5.99
N ARG A 132 0.79 -7.81 -6.84
CA ARG A 132 1.93 -8.67 -7.18
C ARG A 132 3.11 -7.89 -7.72
N CYS A 133 2.86 -6.96 -8.65
CA CYS A 133 3.88 -6.07 -9.19
C CYS A 133 4.47 -5.14 -8.13
N TRP A 134 3.68 -4.70 -7.15
CA TRP A 134 4.16 -3.86 -6.04
C TRP A 134 5.01 -4.64 -5.02
N TYR A 135 4.69 -5.91 -4.76
CA TYR A 135 5.45 -6.79 -3.86
C TYR A 135 6.72 -7.34 -4.49
N HIS A 136 6.75 -7.53 -5.81
CA HIS A 136 7.88 -8.10 -6.53
C HIS A 136 9.22 -7.36 -6.29
N PRO A 137 9.29 -6.01 -6.37
CA PRO A 137 10.50 -5.26 -6.01
C PRO A 137 11.00 -5.48 -4.59
N ARG A 138 10.10 -5.57 -3.60
CA ARG A 138 10.49 -5.75 -2.19
C ARG A 138 11.27 -7.05 -1.97
N THR A 139 11.02 -8.06 -2.78
CA THR A 139 11.68 -9.37 -2.67
C THR A 139 12.90 -9.48 -3.58
N LYS A 140 12.78 -9.07 -4.85
CA LYS A 140 13.80 -9.25 -5.89
C LYS A 140 14.73 -8.05 -6.07
N TYR A 141 14.20 -6.83 -5.96
CA TYR A 141 14.92 -5.56 -6.16
C TYR A 141 15.13 -4.83 -4.82
N ARG A 142 15.68 -5.54 -3.82
CA ARG A 142 15.91 -5.02 -2.46
C ARG A 142 16.77 -3.75 -2.41
N THR A 143 17.55 -3.49 -3.45
CA THR A 143 18.32 -2.26 -3.62
C THR A 143 17.88 -1.55 -4.88
N ILE A 144 17.97 -0.23 -4.83
CA ILE A 144 17.51 0.64 -5.88
C ILE A 144 18.35 0.48 -7.15
N ARG A 145 17.88 -0.33 -8.09
CA ARG A 145 18.57 -0.66 -9.35
C ARG A 145 17.63 -0.55 -10.56
N HIS A 146 18.18 -0.59 -11.76
CA HIS A 146 17.34 -0.67 -12.97
C HIS A 146 16.53 -1.96 -12.96
N VAL A 147 15.27 -1.88 -13.41
CA VAL A 147 14.43 -3.07 -13.60
C VAL A 147 14.99 -3.87 -14.75
N ASP A 148 15.27 -5.14 -14.49
CA ASP A 148 15.76 -6.03 -15.53
C ASP A 148 14.59 -6.44 -16.44
N LYS A 149 14.72 -6.18 -17.74
CA LYS A 149 13.69 -6.53 -18.72
C LYS A 149 13.63 -8.04 -18.99
N VAL A 150 14.66 -8.80 -18.60
CA VAL A 150 14.66 -10.27 -18.66
C VAL A 150 14.20 -10.92 -17.35
N ASP A 151 13.62 -10.15 -16.43
CA ASP A 151 13.03 -10.68 -15.22
C ASP A 151 11.93 -11.71 -15.54
N GLU A 152 12.13 -12.96 -15.12
CA GLU A 152 11.20 -14.07 -15.33
C GLU A 152 9.76 -13.76 -14.93
N PHE A 153 9.55 -13.01 -13.84
CA PHE A 153 8.19 -12.58 -13.45
C PHE A 153 7.59 -11.72 -14.56
N ILE A 154 8.33 -10.73 -15.06
CA ILE A 154 7.87 -9.80 -16.09
C ILE A 154 7.67 -10.53 -17.42
N CYS A 155 8.62 -11.37 -17.84
CA CYS A 155 8.53 -12.16 -19.05
C CYS A 155 7.32 -13.10 -19.04
N SER A 156 6.97 -13.68 -17.87
CA SER A 156 5.82 -14.58 -17.73
C SER A 156 4.45 -13.90 -17.92
N LEU A 157 4.38 -12.56 -17.88
CA LEU A 157 3.11 -11.82 -17.93
C LEU A 157 2.61 -11.53 -19.35
N GLY A 158 3.40 -11.86 -20.38
CA GLY A 158 3.02 -11.69 -21.78
C GLY A 158 2.58 -10.26 -22.10
N GLN A 159 1.33 -10.09 -22.56
CA GLN A 159 0.77 -8.78 -22.92
C GLN A 159 0.73 -7.78 -21.74
N ASN A 160 0.68 -8.27 -20.50
CA ASN A 160 0.65 -7.42 -19.31
C ASN A 160 2.03 -6.96 -18.83
N ALA A 161 3.11 -7.37 -19.50
CA ALA A 161 4.48 -7.03 -19.09
C ALA A 161 4.72 -5.51 -19.01
N ARG A 162 4.15 -4.72 -19.93
CA ARG A 162 4.27 -3.25 -19.91
C ARG A 162 3.60 -2.62 -18.69
N PHE A 163 2.41 -3.09 -18.33
CA PHE A 163 1.73 -2.65 -17.11
C PHE A 163 2.56 -2.96 -15.87
N ALA A 164 3.05 -4.19 -15.76
CA ALA A 164 3.89 -4.62 -14.64
C ALA A 164 5.18 -3.81 -14.51
N LEU A 165 5.90 -3.59 -15.63
CA LEU A 165 7.08 -2.74 -15.67
C LEU A 165 6.80 -1.35 -15.13
N GLY A 166 5.70 -0.71 -15.55
CA GLY A 166 5.31 0.61 -15.07
C GLY A 166 5.15 0.68 -13.54
N ILE A 167 4.45 -0.29 -12.96
CA ILE A 167 4.24 -0.37 -11.50
C ILE A 167 5.55 -0.66 -10.74
N ILE A 168 6.36 -1.61 -11.22
CA ILE A 168 7.66 -1.97 -10.62
C ILE A 168 8.62 -0.77 -10.67
N GLU A 169 8.70 -0.09 -11.80
CA GLU A 169 9.53 1.11 -11.95
C GLU A 169 9.07 2.24 -11.03
N GLN A 170 7.76 2.48 -10.90
CA GLN A 170 7.22 3.47 -9.97
C GLN A 170 7.64 3.16 -8.54
N HIS A 171 7.51 1.89 -8.12
CA HIS A 171 7.92 1.46 -6.78
C HIS A 171 9.41 1.70 -6.50
N ILE A 172 10.29 1.53 -7.48
CA ILE A 172 11.74 1.75 -7.30
C ILE A 172 12.08 3.26 -7.38
N LYS A 173 11.35 4.04 -8.19
CA LYS A 173 11.55 5.48 -8.33
C LYS A 173 11.04 6.27 -7.12
N ASP A 174 9.95 5.86 -6.49
CA ASP A 174 9.38 6.56 -5.32
C ASP A 174 10.41 6.74 -4.18
N PRO A 175 11.17 5.71 -3.75
CA PRO A 175 12.28 5.86 -2.80
C PRO A 175 13.43 6.71 -3.33
N ARG A 176 13.80 6.62 -4.63
CA ARG A 176 14.85 7.49 -5.22
C ARG A 176 14.46 8.94 -5.15
N SER A 177 13.22 9.27 -5.51
CA SER A 177 12.69 10.63 -5.48
C SER A 177 12.59 11.12 -4.04
N GLN A 178 12.10 10.29 -3.11
CA GLN A 178 12.08 10.64 -1.68
C GLN A 178 13.49 10.85 -1.12
N GLU A 179 14.46 10.01 -1.46
CA GLU A 179 15.85 10.16 -1.03
C GLU A 179 16.51 11.39 -1.67
N ALA A 180 16.25 11.67 -2.96
CA ALA A 180 16.69 12.90 -3.62
C ALA A 180 16.07 14.15 -3.00
N ASN A 181 14.79 14.10 -2.63
CA ASN A 181 14.10 15.20 -1.95
C ASN A 181 14.50 15.32 -0.46
N ARG A 182 14.94 14.21 0.17
CA ARG A 182 15.45 14.17 1.57
C ARG A 182 16.94 14.45 1.69
N ARG A 183 17.69 14.39 0.58
CA ARG A 183 19.02 14.99 0.51
C ARG A 183 18.77 16.47 0.76
N ARG A 184 18.95 16.86 2.03
CA ARG A 184 19.06 18.26 2.44
C ARG A 184 19.87 18.94 1.36
N VAL A 185 19.31 19.99 0.77
CA VAL A 185 20.08 21.00 0.04
C VAL A 185 21.37 21.16 0.83
N TYR A 186 22.49 20.74 0.25
CA TYR A 186 23.76 20.74 0.94
C TYR A 186 24.03 22.19 1.32
N GLU A 187 23.70 22.57 2.56
CA GLU A 187 24.08 23.88 3.07
C GLU A 187 25.60 23.83 3.13
N PRO A 188 26.28 24.59 2.27
CA PRO A 188 27.73 24.55 2.24
C PRO A 188 28.20 24.90 3.65
N ASN A 189 29.10 24.10 4.24
CA ASN A 189 29.62 24.43 5.56
C ASN A 189 30.34 25.78 5.48
N ILE A 190 29.65 26.86 5.82
CA ILE A 190 30.10 28.26 5.69
C ILE A 190 31.33 28.53 6.59
N ASN A 191 31.51 27.69 7.62
CA ASN A 191 32.67 27.73 8.49
C ASN A 191 33.91 27.10 7.84
N CYS A 192 33.77 26.29 6.80
CA CYS A 192 34.88 25.84 5.96
C CYS A 192 35.40 27.02 5.11
N LYS A 193 36.68 27.35 5.26
CA LYS A 193 37.33 28.47 4.57
C LYS A 193 37.20 28.36 3.04
N ILE A 194 37.40 27.15 2.49
CA ILE A 194 37.28 26.88 1.05
C ILE A 194 35.88 27.22 0.54
N THR A 195 34.85 26.79 1.25
CA THR A 195 33.45 27.05 0.90
C THR A 195 33.12 28.55 0.93
N ARG A 196 33.68 29.28 1.90
CA ARG A 196 33.49 30.73 2.06
C ARG A 196 34.20 31.50 0.94
N ASP A 197 35.41 31.08 0.58
CA ASP A 197 36.19 31.64 -0.52
C ASP A 197 35.47 31.41 -1.87
N ILE A 198 34.88 30.23 -2.10
CA ILE A 198 34.05 29.93 -3.28
C ILE A 198 32.82 30.85 -3.35
N LEU A 199 32.09 31.00 -2.24
CA LEU A 199 30.88 31.82 -2.19
C LEU A 199 31.16 33.32 -2.36
N GLY A 200 32.29 33.82 -1.82
CA GLY A 200 32.74 35.19 -2.04
C GLY A 200 33.07 35.48 -3.50
N VAL A 201 33.81 34.57 -4.16
CA VAL A 201 34.18 34.71 -5.58
C VAL A 201 32.96 34.67 -6.51
N LEU A 202 31.95 33.86 -6.18
CA LEU A 202 30.69 33.80 -6.94
C LEU A 202 29.83 35.06 -6.75
N ASN A 203 29.84 35.68 -5.56
CA ASN A 203 29.13 36.95 -5.32
C ASN A 203 29.78 38.16 -6.01
N ASP A 204 31.09 38.10 -6.26
CA ASP A 204 31.84 39.14 -6.98
C ASP A 204 31.74 39.00 -8.52
N GLY A 205 30.88 38.10 -9.03
CA GLY A 205 30.57 37.98 -10.45
C GLY A 205 31.64 37.28 -11.30
N ILE A 206 32.54 36.53 -10.68
CA ILE A 206 33.61 35.81 -11.39
C ILE A 206 33.10 34.42 -11.82
N ASN A 207 33.03 34.19 -13.14
CA ASN A 207 32.48 32.96 -13.73
C ASN A 207 33.40 31.72 -13.64
N HIS A 208 34.65 31.88 -13.21
CA HIS A 208 35.62 30.78 -13.13
C HIS A 208 36.46 30.86 -11.86
N LEU A 209 36.42 29.79 -11.06
CA LEU A 209 37.26 29.60 -9.90
C LEU A 209 38.34 28.56 -10.21
N TYR A 210 39.61 28.95 -10.15
CA TYR A 210 40.73 28.02 -10.26
C TYR A 210 41.19 27.62 -8.85
N LEU A 211 40.89 26.38 -8.45
CA LEU A 211 41.40 25.81 -7.21
C LEU A 211 42.81 25.27 -7.46
N VAL A 212 43.83 25.96 -6.94
CA VAL A 212 45.23 25.51 -7.01
C VAL A 212 45.59 24.84 -5.68
N GLY A 213 45.77 23.53 -5.71
CA GLY A 213 46.20 22.72 -4.58
C GLY A 213 46.61 21.32 -5.03
N ALA A 214 47.48 20.65 -4.27
CA ALA A 214 47.80 19.25 -4.53
C ALA A 214 46.53 18.39 -4.35
N PRO A 215 46.27 17.41 -5.22
CA PRO A 215 45.08 16.56 -5.10
C PRO A 215 45.16 15.72 -3.81
N GLY A 216 44.21 15.96 -2.91
CA GLY A 216 43.88 15.05 -1.80
C GLY A 216 44.84 15.06 -0.61
N CYS A 217 44.36 15.59 0.51
CA CYS A 217 44.72 15.14 1.85
C CYS A 217 43.40 14.80 2.56
#